data_AF-A0A1V5JAP0-F1
#
_entry.id   AF-A0A1V5JAP0-F1
#
_cell.length_a   1.000
_cell.length_b   1.000
_cell.length_c   1.000
_cell.angle_alpha   90.00
_cell.angle_beta   90.00
_cell.angle_gamma   90.00
#
_symmetry.space_group_name_H-M   'P 1'
#
loop_
_entity.id
_entity.type
_entity.pdbx_description
1 polymer ?
#
loop_
_entity_poly.entity_id
_entity_poly.type
_entity_poly.pdbx_seq_one_letter_code
_entity_poly.pdbx_strand_id
1 'polypeptide(L)'
;MYSPEIKAFIRQKSSLFWSVPEDKKEDITPALLVETILNYGSMDDVRKLIRLMGMKEVARVFFSAKGRQELNYYPQIYHYFSLLFKKYA
;
A
#
# COMPACT_ATOMS: atom_id res chain seq x y z
N MET A 1 8.09 13.17 -4.68
CA MET A 1 8.32 12.05 -5.61
C MET A 1 8.83 10.86 -4.81
N TYR A 2 8.49 9.63 -5.22
CA TYR A 2 9.02 8.44 -4.56
C TYR A 2 10.54 8.34 -4.67
N SER A 3 11.16 7.74 -3.66
CA SER A 3 12.57 7.38 -3.71
C SER A 3 12.82 6.29 -4.77
N PRO A 4 14.07 6.15 -5.26
CA PRO A 4 14.42 5.09 -6.21
C PRO A 4 14.06 3.68 -5.73
N GLU A 5 14.13 3.42 -4.43
CA GLU A 5 13.82 2.13 -3.81
C GLU A 5 12.33 1.80 -3.87
N ILE A 6 11.46 2.79 -3.62
CA ILE A 6 10.01 2.61 -3.75
C ILE A 6 9.64 2.38 -5.21
N LYS A 7 10.24 3.13 -6.14
CA LYS A 7 10.05 2.90 -7.59
C LYS A 7 10.48 1.50 -8.00
N ALA A 8 11.62 1.02 -7.51
CA ALA A 8 12.08 -0.35 -7.75
C ALA A 8 11.11 -1.39 -7.17
N PHE A 9 10.54 -1.15 -5.98
CA PHE A 9 9.53 -2.02 -5.40
C PHE A 9 8.24 -2.05 -6.22
N ILE A 10 7.77 -0.90 -6.69
CA ILE A 10 6.61 -0.80 -7.59
C ILE A 10 6.86 -1.61 -8.87
N ARG A 11 8.03 -1.44 -9.52
CA ARG A 11 8.40 -2.22 -10.72
C ARG A 11 8.43 -3.72 -10.43
N GLN A 12 9.03 -4.13 -9.32
CA GLN A 12 9.08 -5.53 -8.90
C GLN A 12 7.67 -6.13 -8.71
N LYS A 13 6.71 -5.31 -8.29
CA LYS A 13 5.31 -5.69 -8.05
C LYS A 13 4.36 -5.19 -9.13
N SER A 14 4.88 -4.88 -10.32
CA SER A 14 4.13 -4.25 -11.42
C SER A 14 2.85 -5.02 -11.79
N SER A 15 2.85 -6.35 -11.67
CA SER A 15 1.68 -7.20 -11.95
C SER A 15 0.49 -6.98 -11.01
N LEU A 16 0.72 -6.50 -9.77
CA LEU A 16 -0.36 -6.18 -8.83
C LEU A 16 -1.10 -4.89 -9.19
N PHE A 17 -0.55 -4.07 -10.09
CA PHE A 17 -1.14 -2.82 -10.57
C PHE A 17 -1.78 -2.99 -11.95
N TRP A 18 -2.56 -4.06 -12.16
CA TRP A 18 -3.12 -4.42 -13.48
C TRP A 18 -4.07 -3.38 -14.08
N SER A 19 -4.66 -2.50 -13.26
CA SER A 19 -5.54 -1.41 -13.70
C SER A 19 -4.79 -0.13 -14.07
N VAL A 20 -3.46 -0.08 -13.87
CA VAL A 20 -2.63 1.10 -14.10
C VAL A 20 -1.81 0.91 -15.38
N PRO A 21 -1.80 1.88 -16.32
CA PRO A 21 -0.92 1.85 -17.49
C PRO A 21 0.56 1.72 -17.10
N GLU A 22 1.34 0.95 -17.86
CA GLU A 22 2.74 0.63 -17.50
C GLU A 22 3.61 1.88 -17.29
N ASP A 23 3.44 2.90 -18.14
CA ASP A 23 4.16 4.18 -18.07
C ASP A 23 3.75 5.05 -16.89
N LYS A 24 2.65 4.71 -16.18
CA LYS A 24 2.13 5.42 -15.01
C LYS A 24 2.35 4.70 -13.69
N LYS A 25 2.86 3.47 -13.71
CA LYS A 25 2.98 2.66 -12.48
C LYS A 25 3.88 3.29 -11.43
N GLU A 26 4.98 3.91 -11.82
CA GLU A 26 5.88 4.58 -10.86
C GLU A 26 5.30 5.86 -10.23
N ASP A 27 4.23 6.40 -10.80
CA ASP A 27 3.61 7.66 -10.39
C ASP A 27 2.27 7.46 -9.65
N ILE A 28 1.97 6.21 -9.26
CA ILE A 28 0.77 5.89 -8.48
C ILE A 28 0.76 6.64 -7.14
N THR A 29 -0.44 6.95 -6.65
CA THR A 29 -0.59 7.62 -5.35
C THR A 29 -0.17 6.71 -4.20
N PRO A 30 0.25 7.26 -3.04
CA PRO A 30 0.55 6.45 -1.86
C PRO A 30 -0.64 5.61 -1.40
N ALA A 31 -1.86 6.16 -1.54
CA ALA A 31 -3.09 5.44 -1.23
C ALA A 31 -3.22 4.17 -2.09
N LEU A 32 -3.03 4.27 -3.41
CA LEU A 32 -3.09 3.11 -4.31
C LEU A 32 -1.97 2.10 -4.02
N LEU A 33 -0.74 2.57 -3.74
CA LEU A 33 0.37 1.69 -3.37
C LEU A 33 0.05 0.89 -2.09
N VAL A 34 -0.39 1.58 -1.03
CA VAL A 34 -0.72 0.93 0.25
C VAL A 34 -1.89 -0.03 0.08
N GLU A 35 -2.98 0.42 -0.54
CA GLU A 35 -4.17 -0.39 -0.79
C GLU A 35 -3.82 -1.69 -1.54
N THR A 36 -3.12 -1.58 -2.68
CA THR A 36 -2.77 -2.73 -3.51
C THR A 36 -1.89 -3.72 -2.76
N ILE A 37 -0.87 -3.25 -2.04
CA ILE A 37 0.04 -4.15 -1.33
C ILE A 37 -0.66 -4.81 -0.13
N LEU A 38 -1.51 -4.11 0.60
CA LEU A 38 -2.23 -4.69 1.73
C LEU A 38 -3.29 -5.72 1.28
N ASN A 39 -3.96 -5.47 0.14
CA ASN A 39 -5.00 -6.38 -0.38
C ASN A 39 -4.43 -7.60 -1.12
N TYR A 40 -3.38 -7.40 -1.93
CA TYR A 40 -2.93 -8.39 -2.92
C TYR A 40 -1.48 -8.83 -2.76
N GLY A 41 -0.70 -8.13 -1.95
CA GLY A 41 0.70 -8.47 -1.67
C GLY A 41 0.83 -9.66 -0.72
N SER A 42 2.02 -10.27 -0.71
CA SER A 42 2.39 -11.21 0.36
C SER A 42 2.72 -10.47 1.65
N MET A 43 2.76 -11.17 2.79
CA MET A 43 3.21 -10.55 4.05
C MET A 43 4.66 -10.05 3.99
N ASP A 44 5.51 -10.61 3.13
CA ASP A 44 6.85 -10.07 2.89
C ASP A 44 6.81 -8.74 2.13
N ASP A 45 5.85 -8.56 1.24
CA ASP A 45 5.62 -7.31 0.54
C ASP A 45 5.13 -6.22 1.48
N VAL A 46 4.24 -6.58 2.41
CA VAL A 46 3.79 -5.68 3.49
C VAL A 46 4.96 -5.26 4.38
N ARG A 47 5.81 -6.21 4.81
CA ARG A 47 7.02 -5.89 5.60
C ARG A 47 7.97 -5.00 4.83
N LYS A 48 8.16 -5.25 3.53
CA LYS A 48 9.02 -4.44 2.67
C LYS A 48 8.46 -3.03 2.50
N LEU A 49 7.15 -2.88 2.29
CA LEU A 49 6.48 -1.59 2.23
C LEU A 49 6.69 -0.79 3.52
N ILE A 50 6.47 -1.42 4.68
CA ILE A 50 6.67 -0.80 6.00
C ILE A 50 8.14 -0.40 6.21
N ARG A 51 9.12 -1.19 5.74
CA ARG A 51 10.54 -0.82 5.81
C ARG A 51 10.88 0.38 4.92
N LEU A 52 10.25 0.49 3.75
CA LEU A 52 10.53 1.57 2.78
C LEU A 52 9.83 2.89 3.16
N MET A 53 8.59 2.83 3.63
CA MET A 53 7.78 4.03 3.95
C MET A 53 7.76 4.38 5.44
N GLY A 54 7.99 3.39 6.31
CA GLY A 54 7.83 3.52 7.76
C GLY A 54 6.42 3.12 8.24
N MET A 55 6.34 2.46 9.39
CA MET A 55 5.08 1.96 9.97
C MET A 55 4.03 3.08 10.14
N LYS A 56 4.46 4.23 10.69
CA LYS A 56 3.57 5.38 10.93
C LYS A 56 3.02 5.97 9.65
N GLU A 57 3.83 6.02 8.60
CA GLU A 57 3.40 6.59 7.31
C GLU A 57 2.42 5.66 6.59
N VAL A 58 2.69 4.34 6.58
CA VAL A 58 1.75 3.36 6.02
C VAL A 58 0.42 3.40 6.78
N ALA A 59 0.45 3.46 8.11
CA ALA A 59 -0.75 3.59 8.93
C ALA A 59 -1.50 4.91 8.65
N ARG A 60 -0.80 6.03 8.53
CA ARG A 60 -1.38 7.33 8.19
C ARG A 60 -2.10 7.30 6.84
N VAL A 61 -1.47 6.71 5.82
CA VAL A 61 -2.08 6.55 4.49
C VAL A 61 -3.30 5.63 4.56
N PHE A 62 -3.19 4.48 5.24
CA PHE A 62 -4.29 3.55 5.44
C PHE A 62 -5.51 4.22 6.11
N PHE A 63 -5.33 4.90 7.24
CA PHE A 63 -6.43 5.60 7.93
C PHE A 63 -6.90 6.89 7.24
N SER A 64 -6.17 7.37 6.24
CA SER A 64 -6.60 8.51 5.42
C SER A 64 -7.59 8.11 4.33
N ALA A 65 -7.73 6.81 4.03
CA ALA A 65 -8.74 6.31 3.10
C ALA A 65 -10.15 6.59 3.65
N LYS A 66 -10.98 7.26 2.86
CA LYS A 66 -12.35 7.62 3.22
C LYS A 66 -13.31 7.38 2.06
N GLY A 67 -14.58 7.14 2.37
CA GLY A 67 -15.64 6.97 1.37
C GLY A 67 -15.28 5.83 0.41
N ARG A 68 -15.27 6.11 -0.91
CA ARG A 68 -14.99 5.09 -1.92
C ARG A 68 -13.63 4.40 -1.76
N GLN A 69 -12.60 5.10 -1.28
CA GLN A 69 -11.26 4.52 -1.10
C GLN A 69 -11.22 3.49 0.04
N GLU A 70 -11.98 3.73 1.12
CA GLU A 70 -12.09 2.76 2.21
C GLU A 70 -12.74 1.46 1.74
N LEU A 71 -13.73 1.57 0.85
CA LEU A 71 -14.43 0.42 0.26
C LEU A 71 -13.58 -0.42 -0.70
N ASN A 72 -12.40 0.07 -1.11
CA ASN A 72 -11.48 -0.71 -1.94
C ASN A 72 -10.70 -1.76 -1.12
N TYR A 73 -10.61 -1.60 0.21
CA TYR A 73 -9.98 -2.61 1.05
C TYR A 73 -10.92 -3.79 1.25
N TYR A 74 -10.38 -5.01 1.17
CA TYR A 74 -11.16 -6.17 1.57
C TYR A 74 -11.49 -6.09 3.07
N PRO A 75 -12.73 -6.42 3.50
CA PRO A 75 -13.14 -6.25 4.90
C PRO A 75 -12.19 -6.89 5.91
N GLN A 76 -11.70 -8.11 5.62
CA GLN A 76 -10.75 -8.83 6.46
C GLN A 76 -9.37 -8.16 6.52
N ILE A 77 -8.91 -7.57 5.41
CA ILE A 77 -7.64 -6.85 5.31
C ILE A 77 -7.75 -5.55 6.10
N TYR A 78 -8.82 -4.79 5.88
CA TYR A 78 -9.09 -3.56 6.62
C TYR A 78 -9.15 -3.81 8.12
N HIS A 79 -9.86 -4.87 8.55
CA HIS A 79 -9.97 -5.23 9.95
C HIS A 79 -8.60 -5.61 10.56
N TYR A 80 -7.86 -6.51 9.92
CA TYR A 80 -6.55 -6.95 10.41
C TYR A 80 -5.56 -5.80 10.53
N PHE A 81 -5.41 -5.00 9.48
CA PHE A 81 -4.45 -3.89 9.49
C PHE A 81 -4.88 -2.72 10.38
N SER A 82 -6.20 -2.51 10.57
CA SER A 82 -6.68 -1.59 11.60
C SER A 82 -6.20 -1.96 12.99
N LEU A 83 -6.29 -3.25 13.37
CA LEU A 83 -5.81 -3.73 14.66
C LEU A 83 -4.29 -3.62 14.78
N LEU A 84 -3.56 -4.02 13.74
CA LEU A 84 -2.10 -3.97 13.69
C LEU A 84 -1.59 -2.54 13.83
N PHE A 85 -2.10 -1.60 13.03
CA PHE A 85 -1.63 -0.22 13.06
C PHE A 85 -2.03 0.50 14.36
N LYS A 86 -3.23 0.26 14.92
CA LYS A 86 -3.59 0.81 16.24
C LYS A 86 -2.66 0.38 17.36
N LYS A 87 -2.05 -0.81 17.25
CA LYS A 87 -1.14 -1.34 18.27
C LYS A 87 0.31 -0.85 18.10
N TYR A 88 0.77 -0.66 16.88
CA TYR A 88 2.19 -0.48 16.58
C TYR A 88 2.56 0.85 15.88
N ALA A 89 1.60 1.72 15.56
CA ALA A 89 1.84 3.00 14.87
C ALA A 89 1.49 4.20 15.75
#